data_AF-A0A258KYD5-F1
#
_entry.id   AF-A0A258KYD5-F1
#
_cell.length_a   1.000
_cell.length_b   1.000
_cell.length_c   1.000
_cell.angle_alpha   90.00
_cell.angle_beta   90.00
_cell.angle_gamma   90.00
#
_symmetry.space_group_name_H-M   'P 1'
#
loop_
_entity.id
_entity.type
_entity.pdbx_description
1 polymer ?
#
loop_
_entity_poly.entity_id
_entity_poly.type
_entity_poly.pdbx_seq_one_letter_code
_entity_poly.pdbx_strand_id
1 'polypeptide(L)'
;MKIFKRVLEWHKGKLGAKKEAAFDWDLNLPTKEEVEEGQRRIVRKKKRGRAHAVSAKLAELAVIAAALLTCEMVYKGLNYELARSLGATLENSLMALSVAMTLSMCIYIGFLKASKLSTTMDRTSAFIGGWVCIFLFCCWAVGTSSWYAFMSTTGIPALEMHLNAATDKLEKAVASATAQIKNARGIPTAMSAKAAGFSVRGTSEASGGGATGARGTGPLSQSLEGAAAVLNTGSEEIRGAIEKADAEALKMRTKLAEISVAVNNRDLKMSEREGVFVKGASELRSMIGAMNSAGLGEMVRSSLAAVESAVSAMPTDGSKVGARQTAAIDQTRQDMAEIAGKLRTLIDELSGAEAVSGSLVESVSLSEVVWNFKHKFKPALALAIGIDLFAVWALIFLGLHGLEEVKRREKREARVRGLLELDDVVGKELLNPDVLGKIALPVAGKVAVAPAGKKRERA
;
A
#
# COMPACT_ATOMS: atom_id res chain seq x y z
N MET A 1 40.67 -48.05 0.77
CA MET A 1 42.14 -47.94 0.71
C MET A 1 42.67 -46.93 -0.33
N LYS A 2 42.11 -46.84 -1.55
CA LYS A 2 42.56 -45.86 -2.59
C LYS A 2 42.29 -44.37 -2.23
N ILE A 3 41.26 -44.07 -1.45
CA ILE A 3 40.92 -42.69 -1.03
C ILE A 3 41.90 -42.16 0.00
N PHE A 4 42.33 -42.99 0.95
CA PHE A 4 43.33 -42.62 1.96
C PHE A 4 44.70 -42.34 1.34
N LYS A 5 45.07 -43.06 0.27
CA LYS A 5 46.31 -42.81 -0.49
C LYS A 5 46.29 -41.42 -1.17
N ARG A 6 45.16 -41.00 -1.74
CA ARG A 6 45.01 -39.65 -2.33
C ARG A 6 45.03 -38.52 -1.31
N VAL A 7 44.47 -38.73 -0.11
CA VAL A 7 44.52 -37.74 0.97
C VAL A 7 45.94 -37.59 1.52
N LEU A 8 46.70 -38.68 1.61
CA LEU A 8 48.12 -38.63 2.01
C LEU A 8 49.02 -37.97 0.96
N GLU A 9 48.77 -38.20 -0.33
CA GLU A 9 49.49 -37.51 -1.42
C GLU A 9 49.15 -36.01 -1.49
N TRP A 10 47.89 -35.64 -1.23
CA TRP A 10 47.47 -34.24 -1.15
C TRP A 10 48.09 -33.51 0.04
N HIS A 11 48.25 -34.18 1.19
CA HIS A 11 48.90 -33.60 2.35
C HIS A 11 50.42 -33.47 2.18
N LYS A 12 51.07 -34.40 1.45
CA LYS A 12 52.50 -34.28 1.08
C LYS A 12 52.75 -33.12 0.11
N GLY A 13 51.81 -32.81 -0.79
CA GLY A 13 51.91 -31.65 -1.69
C GLY A 13 51.79 -30.28 -1.01
N LYS A 14 51.09 -30.19 0.13
CA LYS A 14 50.88 -28.92 0.86
C LYS A 14 51.94 -28.60 1.92
N LEU A 15 52.78 -29.56 2.32
CA LEU A 15 53.74 -29.39 3.42
C LEU A 15 55.21 -29.30 2.99
N GLY A 16 55.52 -29.24 1.70
CA GLY A 16 56.93 -29.22 1.32
C GLY A 16 57.25 -29.06 -0.16
N ALA A 17 56.54 -28.21 -0.90
CA ALA A 17 57.23 -27.51 -1.97
C ALA A 17 57.99 -26.35 -1.32
N LYS A 18 59.17 -26.65 -0.74
CA LYS A 18 60.20 -25.62 -0.64
C LYS A 18 60.31 -25.10 -2.07
N LYS A 19 59.91 -23.85 -2.31
CA LYS A 19 60.43 -23.14 -3.46
C LYS A 19 61.94 -23.29 -3.32
N GLU A 20 62.54 -24.11 -4.16
CA GLU A 20 63.91 -23.87 -4.56
C GLU A 20 63.86 -22.44 -5.09
N ALA A 21 64.15 -21.49 -4.20
CA ALA A 21 64.65 -20.23 -4.64
C ALA A 21 65.85 -20.65 -5.47
N ALA A 22 65.72 -20.59 -6.80
CA ALA A 22 66.87 -20.45 -7.65
C ALA A 22 67.72 -19.41 -6.93
N PHE A 23 68.84 -19.88 -6.37
CA PHE A 23 69.75 -19.05 -5.63
C PHE A 23 70.39 -18.18 -6.70
N ASP A 24 69.72 -17.06 -6.96
CA ASP A 24 70.21 -16.01 -7.82
C ASP A 24 71.46 -15.50 -7.12
N TRP A 25 72.63 -15.74 -7.72
CA TRP A 25 73.94 -15.38 -7.16
C TRP A 25 74.18 -13.86 -7.16
N ASP A 26 73.12 -13.06 -7.29
CA ASP A 26 73.16 -11.62 -7.18
C ASP A 26 73.36 -11.26 -5.69
N LEU A 27 74.61 -11.37 -5.26
CA LEU A 27 75.19 -11.09 -3.94
C LEU A 27 75.16 -9.61 -3.57
N ASN A 28 74.20 -8.85 -4.09
CA ASN A 28 73.93 -7.51 -3.59
C ASN A 28 73.21 -7.65 -2.26
N LEU A 29 73.97 -7.50 -1.17
CA LEU A 29 73.43 -7.34 0.17
C LEU A 29 72.35 -6.26 0.10
N PRO A 30 71.10 -6.56 0.51
CA PRO A 30 70.01 -5.60 0.42
C PRO A 30 70.43 -4.35 1.16
N THR A 31 70.32 -3.22 0.48
CA THR A 31 70.69 -1.93 1.05
C THR A 31 69.86 -1.67 2.31
N LYS A 32 70.38 -0.90 3.26
CA LYS A 32 69.65 -0.57 4.50
C LYS A 32 68.26 0.02 4.20
N GLU A 33 68.14 0.75 3.08
CA GLU A 33 66.89 1.30 2.57
C GLU A 33 65.89 0.21 2.14
N GLU A 34 66.33 -0.84 1.45
CA GLU A 34 65.47 -1.97 1.05
C GLU A 34 64.99 -2.80 2.26
N VAL A 35 65.84 -2.96 3.28
CA VAL A 35 65.47 -3.63 4.54
C VAL A 35 64.43 -2.80 5.30
N GLU A 36 64.63 -1.49 5.40
CA GLU A 36 63.65 -0.58 5.99
C GLU A 36 62.34 -0.55 5.18
N GLU A 37 62.40 -0.50 3.86
CA GLU A 37 61.22 -0.50 3.01
C GLU A 37 60.47 -1.84 3.11
N GLY A 38 61.21 -2.96 3.21
CA GLY A 38 60.67 -4.29 3.50
C GLY A 38 59.91 -4.35 4.82
N GLN A 39 60.48 -3.80 5.90
CA GLN A 39 59.80 -3.68 7.19
C GLN A 39 58.57 -2.77 7.12
N ARG A 40 58.65 -1.62 6.43
CA ARG A 40 57.51 -0.72 6.20
C ARG A 40 56.41 -1.43 5.39
N ARG A 41 56.75 -2.24 4.40
CA ARG A 41 55.80 -3.06 3.61
C ARG A 41 55.10 -4.11 4.48
N ILE A 42 55.82 -4.77 5.40
CA ILE A 42 55.24 -5.75 6.35
C ILE A 42 54.28 -5.05 7.33
N VAL A 43 54.67 -3.90 7.89
CA VAL A 43 53.81 -3.10 8.79
C VAL A 43 52.56 -2.61 8.05
N ARG A 44 52.70 -2.12 6.80
CA ARG A 44 51.57 -1.73 5.95
C ARG A 44 50.64 -2.91 5.64
N LYS A 45 51.18 -4.10 5.32
CA LYS A 45 50.39 -5.33 5.12
C LYS A 45 49.64 -5.73 6.39
N LYS A 46 50.29 -5.68 7.57
CA LYS A 46 49.66 -6.02 8.86
C LYS A 46 48.58 -5.02 9.25
N LYS A 47 48.79 -3.71 9.02
CA LYS A 47 47.76 -2.67 9.21
C LYS A 47 46.57 -2.85 8.26
N ARG A 48 46.81 -3.12 6.97
CA ARG A 48 45.74 -3.43 5.99
C ARG A 48 44.96 -4.69 6.37
N GLY A 49 45.64 -5.75 6.81
CA GLY A 49 44.99 -6.98 7.26
C GLY A 49 44.08 -6.77 8.47
N ARG A 50 44.52 -5.96 9.45
CA ARG A 50 43.68 -5.57 10.59
C ARG A 50 42.49 -4.72 10.17
N ALA A 51 42.68 -3.75 9.28
CA ALA A 51 41.60 -2.92 8.76
C ALA A 51 40.54 -3.76 8.01
N HIS A 52 40.96 -4.71 7.17
CA HIS A 52 40.04 -5.64 6.49
C HIS A 52 39.27 -6.55 7.44
N ALA A 53 39.92 -7.05 8.50
CA ALA A 53 39.26 -7.87 9.51
C ALA A 53 38.21 -7.07 10.30
N VAL A 54 38.52 -5.83 10.67
CA VAL A 54 37.58 -4.94 11.36
C VAL A 54 36.42 -4.55 10.44
N SER A 55 36.67 -4.19 9.18
CA SER A 55 35.60 -3.86 8.23
C SER A 55 34.68 -5.04 7.94
N ALA A 56 35.23 -6.26 7.86
CA ALA A 56 34.43 -7.48 7.70
C ALA A 56 33.52 -7.73 8.90
N LYS A 57 34.03 -7.54 10.12
CA LYS A 57 33.24 -7.69 11.35
C LYS A 57 32.15 -6.62 11.48
N LEU A 58 32.45 -5.37 11.11
CA LEU A 58 31.44 -4.31 11.07
C LEU A 58 30.36 -4.58 10.02
N ALA A 59 30.72 -5.13 8.86
CA ALA A 59 29.74 -5.54 7.85
C ALA A 59 28.85 -6.70 8.34
N GLU A 60 29.43 -7.72 8.99
CA GLU A 60 28.66 -8.81 9.61
C GLU A 60 27.66 -8.28 10.66
N LEU A 61 28.11 -7.38 11.54
CA LEU A 61 27.24 -6.74 12.54
C LEU A 61 26.13 -5.90 11.90
N ALA A 62 26.44 -5.15 10.84
CA ALA A 62 25.45 -4.35 10.13
C ALA A 62 24.37 -5.22 9.47
N VAL A 63 24.75 -6.36 8.87
CA VAL A 63 23.80 -7.31 8.27
C VAL A 63 22.90 -7.95 9.34
N ILE A 64 23.47 -8.33 10.49
CA ILE A 64 22.67 -8.87 11.61
C ILE A 64 21.68 -7.82 12.13
N ALA A 65 22.13 -6.58 12.31
CA ALA A 65 21.27 -5.47 12.74
C ALA A 65 20.14 -5.21 11.73
N ALA A 66 20.44 -5.20 10.43
CA ALA A 66 19.44 -5.06 9.39
C ALA A 66 18.43 -6.21 9.40
N ALA A 67 18.89 -7.46 9.52
CA ALA A 67 18.01 -8.63 9.58
C ALA A 67 17.06 -8.58 10.80
N LEU A 68 17.55 -8.15 11.97
CA LEU A 68 16.72 -7.99 13.17
C LEU A 68 15.70 -6.86 13.00
N LEU A 69 16.09 -5.72 12.45
CA LEU A 69 15.18 -4.61 12.17
C LEU A 69 14.10 -5.01 11.16
N THR A 70 14.45 -5.73 10.10
CA THR A 70 13.47 -6.26 9.14
C THR A 70 12.52 -7.24 9.82
N CYS A 71 13.02 -8.12 10.70
CA CYS A 71 12.19 -9.04 11.46
C CYS A 71 11.16 -8.28 12.32
N GLU A 72 11.60 -7.25 13.05
CA GLU A 72 10.73 -6.43 13.89
C GLU A 72 9.66 -5.71 13.06
N MET A 73 10.04 -5.08 11.94
CA MET A 73 9.11 -4.32 11.09
C MET A 73 8.08 -5.22 10.42
N VAL A 74 8.52 -6.36 9.86
CA VAL A 74 7.63 -7.34 9.22
C VAL A 74 6.70 -7.95 10.25
N TYR A 75 7.21 -8.30 11.43
CA TYR A 75 6.38 -8.81 12.52
C TYR A 75 5.30 -7.80 12.92
N LYS A 76 5.66 -6.54 13.17
CA LYS A 76 4.69 -5.50 13.56
C LYS A 76 3.62 -5.28 12.49
N GLY A 77 4.03 -5.14 11.22
CA GLY A 77 3.10 -4.93 10.11
C GLY A 77 2.12 -6.10 9.93
N LEU A 78 2.65 -7.32 9.89
CA LEU A 78 1.86 -8.52 9.65
C LEU A 78 1.00 -8.90 10.87
N ASN A 79 1.53 -8.78 12.09
CA ASN A 79 0.79 -9.04 13.32
C ASN A 79 -0.40 -8.08 13.46
N TYR A 80 -0.23 -6.80 13.09
CA TYR A 80 -1.33 -5.85 13.12
C TYR A 80 -2.41 -6.19 12.08
N GLU A 81 -2.03 -6.59 10.87
CA GLU A 81 -2.97 -7.03 9.83
C GLU A 81 -3.74 -8.31 10.22
N LEU A 82 -3.04 -9.29 10.81
CA LEU A 82 -3.63 -10.54 11.28
C LEU A 82 -4.52 -10.32 12.50
N ALA A 83 -4.09 -9.51 13.47
CA ALA A 83 -4.89 -9.17 14.64
C ALA A 83 -6.20 -8.47 14.25
N ARG A 84 -6.19 -7.69 13.16
CA ARG A 84 -7.38 -7.02 12.63
C ARG A 84 -8.31 -7.96 11.86
N SER A 85 -7.77 -8.83 11.01
CA SER A 85 -8.56 -9.69 10.13
C SER A 85 -9.10 -10.96 10.79
N LEU A 86 -8.27 -11.60 11.64
CA LEU A 86 -8.56 -12.90 12.26
C LEU A 86 -8.66 -12.82 13.79
N GLY A 87 -8.45 -11.63 14.37
CA GLY A 87 -8.45 -11.41 15.81
C GLY A 87 -7.07 -11.54 16.46
N ALA A 88 -6.90 -10.90 17.61
CA ALA A 88 -5.66 -10.94 18.38
C ALA A 88 -5.52 -12.27 19.16
N THR A 89 -5.14 -13.33 18.46
CA THR A 89 -4.84 -14.64 19.07
C THR A 89 -3.34 -14.89 19.13
N LEU A 90 -2.92 -15.75 20.07
CA LEU A 90 -1.53 -16.18 20.17
C LEU A 90 -1.05 -16.85 18.87
N GLU A 91 -1.92 -17.66 18.25
CA GLU A 91 -1.64 -18.37 16.99
C GLU A 91 -1.31 -17.39 15.85
N ASN A 92 -2.09 -16.32 15.72
CA ASN A 92 -1.86 -15.30 14.69
C ASN A 92 -0.55 -14.54 14.92
N SER A 93 -0.22 -14.22 16.18
CA SER A 93 1.07 -13.60 16.51
C SER A 93 2.24 -14.56 16.24
N LEU A 94 2.10 -15.84 16.52
CA LEU A 94 3.13 -16.85 16.22
C LEU A 94 3.31 -17.05 14.71
N MET A 95 2.23 -16.98 13.94
CA MET A 95 2.28 -17.01 12.47
C MET A 95 2.99 -15.76 11.92
N ALA A 96 2.68 -14.57 12.45
CA ALA A 96 3.39 -13.35 12.06
C ALA A 96 4.90 -13.44 12.37
N LEU A 97 5.24 -13.94 13.56
CA LEU A 97 6.61 -14.11 14.00
C LEU A 97 7.36 -15.15 13.15
N SER A 98 6.74 -16.27 12.81
CA SER A 98 7.37 -17.32 12.00
C SER A 98 7.68 -16.83 10.59
N VAL A 99 6.77 -16.08 9.96
CA VAL A 99 6.97 -15.45 8.66
C VAL A 99 8.09 -14.41 8.73
N ALA A 100 8.08 -13.53 9.74
CA ALA A 100 9.10 -12.50 9.93
C ALA A 100 10.50 -13.10 10.16
N MET A 101 10.60 -14.12 11.02
CA MET A 101 11.85 -14.85 11.28
C MET A 101 12.37 -15.56 10.03
N THR A 102 11.47 -16.20 9.27
CA THR A 102 11.84 -16.89 8.02
C THR A 102 12.38 -15.90 7.00
N LEU A 103 11.69 -14.78 6.78
CA LEU A 103 12.13 -13.75 5.84
C LEU A 103 13.48 -13.14 6.26
N SER A 104 13.63 -12.80 7.55
CA SER A 104 14.88 -12.29 8.12
C SER A 104 16.04 -13.28 7.94
N MET A 105 15.80 -14.57 8.21
CA MET A 105 16.78 -15.62 8.02
C MET A 105 17.16 -15.79 6.54
N CYS A 106 16.19 -15.72 5.61
CA CYS A 106 16.44 -15.75 4.18
C CYS A 106 17.34 -14.57 3.73
N ILE A 107 17.07 -13.36 4.22
CA ILE A 107 17.89 -12.18 3.92
C ILE A 107 19.31 -12.37 4.45
N TYR A 108 19.45 -12.81 5.71
CA TYR A 108 20.75 -13.06 6.32
C TYR A 108 21.56 -14.12 5.56
N ILE A 109 20.94 -15.25 5.20
CA ILE A 109 21.57 -16.31 4.41
C ILE A 109 21.96 -15.77 3.03
N GLY A 110 21.09 -15.00 2.38
CA GLY A 110 21.37 -14.36 1.09
C GLY A 110 22.63 -13.50 1.15
N PHE A 111 22.76 -12.66 2.18
CA PHE A 111 23.96 -11.84 2.42
C PHE A 111 25.21 -12.67 2.71
N LEU A 112 25.10 -13.73 3.53
CA LEU A 112 26.22 -14.64 3.78
C LEU A 112 26.67 -15.39 2.51
N LYS A 113 25.74 -15.75 1.63
CA LYS A 113 26.07 -16.39 0.36
C LYS A 113 26.70 -15.37 -0.60
N ALA A 114 26.21 -14.13 -0.64
CA ALA A 114 26.79 -13.06 -1.45
C ALA A 114 28.24 -12.74 -1.04
N SER A 115 28.51 -12.63 0.27
CA SER A 115 29.87 -12.38 0.77
C SER A 115 30.82 -13.54 0.48
N LYS A 116 30.36 -14.80 0.63
CA LYS A 116 31.15 -15.97 0.25
C LYS A 116 31.42 -16.02 -1.25
N LEU A 117 30.39 -15.82 -2.06
CA LEU A 117 30.50 -15.85 -3.53
C LEU A 117 31.55 -14.84 -4.03
N SER A 118 31.59 -13.65 -3.42
CA SER A 118 32.57 -12.61 -3.73
C SER A 118 34.03 -13.03 -3.53
N THR A 119 34.29 -14.05 -2.70
CA THR A 119 35.67 -14.45 -2.32
C THR A 119 36.12 -15.77 -2.96
N THR A 120 35.18 -16.61 -3.39
CA THR A 120 35.45 -18.00 -3.80
C THR A 120 35.43 -18.25 -5.31
N MET A 121 34.90 -17.34 -6.12
CA MET A 121 34.80 -17.56 -7.56
C MET A 121 36.02 -17.04 -8.32
N ASP A 122 36.65 -17.91 -9.12
CA ASP A 122 37.84 -17.57 -9.89
C ASP A 122 37.54 -17.18 -11.35
N ARG A 123 36.35 -17.51 -11.87
CA ARG A 123 35.93 -17.17 -13.24
C ARG A 123 34.95 -15.99 -13.26
N THR A 124 35.22 -15.01 -14.12
CA THR A 124 34.40 -13.82 -14.34
C THR A 124 32.98 -14.13 -14.82
N SER A 125 32.78 -15.11 -15.71
CA SER A 125 31.43 -15.47 -16.20
C SER A 125 30.54 -16.05 -15.10
N ALA A 126 31.10 -16.92 -14.26
CA ALA A 126 30.38 -17.51 -13.12
C ALA A 126 30.10 -16.46 -12.03
N PHE A 127 31.04 -15.53 -11.83
CA PHE A 127 30.87 -14.39 -10.92
C PHE A 127 29.70 -13.49 -11.37
N ILE A 128 29.64 -13.10 -12.65
CA ILE A 128 28.56 -12.27 -13.18
C ILE A 128 27.21 -12.98 -13.03
N GLY A 129 27.11 -14.26 -13.43
CA GLY A 129 25.85 -15.01 -13.31
C GLY A 129 25.35 -15.12 -11.85
N GLY A 130 26.26 -15.41 -10.92
CA GLY A 130 25.90 -15.48 -9.50
C GLY A 130 25.47 -14.13 -8.91
N TRP A 131 26.10 -13.03 -9.33
CA TRP A 131 25.71 -11.68 -8.91
C TRP A 131 24.36 -11.23 -9.50
N VAL A 132 24.02 -11.64 -10.72
CA VAL A 132 22.68 -11.40 -11.28
C VAL A 132 21.60 -12.09 -10.44
N CYS A 133 21.82 -13.34 -10.05
CA CYS A 133 20.88 -14.06 -9.17
C CYS A 133 20.73 -13.40 -7.80
N ILE A 134 21.84 -12.97 -7.18
CA ILE A 134 21.82 -12.23 -5.92
C ILE A 134 21.08 -10.91 -6.07
N PHE A 135 21.30 -10.18 -7.17
CA PHE A 135 20.63 -8.92 -7.43
C PHE A 135 19.11 -9.10 -7.58
N LEU A 136 18.65 -10.10 -8.33
CA LEU A 136 17.23 -10.42 -8.45
C LEU A 136 16.60 -10.80 -7.10
N PHE A 137 17.29 -11.61 -6.30
CA PHE A 137 16.86 -11.95 -4.94
C PHE A 137 16.75 -10.69 -4.06
N CYS A 138 17.70 -9.77 -4.15
CA CYS A 138 17.67 -8.52 -3.42
C CYS A 138 16.54 -7.60 -3.87
N CYS A 139 16.27 -7.48 -5.17
CA CYS A 139 15.11 -6.71 -5.64
C CYS A 139 13.79 -7.27 -5.08
N TRP A 140 13.64 -8.59 -5.02
CA TRP A 140 12.48 -9.24 -4.40
C TRP A 140 12.41 -9.00 -2.88
N ALA A 141 13.53 -9.13 -2.18
CA ALA A 141 13.62 -8.91 -0.74
C ALA A 141 13.31 -7.46 -0.36
N VAL A 142 13.82 -6.49 -1.13
CA VAL A 142 13.55 -5.05 -0.98
C VAL A 142 12.08 -4.77 -1.24
N GLY A 143 11.52 -5.28 -2.35
CA GLY A 143 10.12 -5.02 -2.68
C GLY A 143 9.16 -5.52 -1.59
N THR A 144 9.41 -6.71 -1.04
CA THR A 144 8.60 -7.28 0.03
C THR A 144 8.84 -6.58 1.37
N SER A 145 10.10 -6.41 1.78
CA SER A 145 10.48 -5.72 3.03
C SER A 145 9.98 -4.28 3.08
N SER A 146 10.19 -3.50 2.01
CA SER A 146 9.80 -2.09 1.94
C SER A 146 8.29 -1.93 2.05
N TRP A 147 7.52 -2.84 1.45
CA TRP A 147 6.07 -2.83 1.56
C TRP A 147 5.60 -3.08 3.00
N TYR A 148 6.15 -4.10 3.68
CA TYR A 148 5.79 -4.38 5.08
C TYR A 148 6.28 -3.31 6.06
N ALA A 149 7.46 -2.73 5.83
CA ALA A 149 7.96 -1.61 6.60
C ALA A 149 7.09 -0.36 6.43
N PHE A 150 6.65 -0.09 5.20
CA PHE A 150 5.68 0.96 4.91
C PHE A 150 4.35 0.70 5.63
N MET A 151 3.78 -0.50 5.48
CA MET A 151 2.56 -0.91 6.18
C MET A 151 2.66 -0.78 7.70
N SER A 152 3.79 -1.16 8.29
CA SER A 152 4.01 -1.05 9.75
C SER A 152 4.02 0.39 10.25
N THR A 153 4.41 1.36 9.42
CA THR A 153 4.54 2.76 9.82
C THR A 153 3.33 3.60 9.44
N THR A 154 2.68 3.29 8.31
CA THR A 154 1.55 4.07 7.79
C THR A 154 0.20 3.41 7.97
N GLY A 155 0.15 2.15 8.43
CA GLY A 155 -1.10 1.40 8.61
C GLY A 155 -2.10 2.10 9.52
N ILE A 156 -1.67 2.49 10.73
CA ILE A 156 -2.55 3.16 11.70
C ILE A 156 -2.99 4.55 11.19
N PRO A 157 -2.09 5.44 10.75
CA PRO A 157 -2.49 6.74 10.21
C PRO A 157 -3.43 6.62 8.99
N ALA A 158 -3.16 5.70 8.07
CA ALA A 158 -4.02 5.49 6.90
C ALA A 158 -5.43 5.04 7.32
N LEU A 159 -5.53 4.19 8.35
CA LEU A 159 -6.79 3.75 8.89
C LEU A 159 -7.55 4.90 9.58
N GLU A 160 -6.86 5.78 10.30
CA GLU A 160 -7.49 6.99 10.88
C GLU A 160 -8.08 7.89 9.79
N MET A 161 -7.35 8.10 8.69
CA MET A 161 -7.87 8.85 7.54
C MET A 161 -9.07 8.17 6.90
N HIS A 162 -9.07 6.84 6.82
CA HIS A 162 -10.18 6.07 6.29
C HIS A 162 -11.44 6.20 7.16
N LEU A 163 -11.31 6.04 8.49
CA LEU A 163 -12.44 6.18 9.42
C LEU A 163 -13.01 7.60 9.41
N ASN A 164 -12.17 8.62 9.34
CA ASN A 164 -12.63 10.00 9.21
C ASN A 164 -13.39 10.22 7.90
N ALA A 165 -12.83 9.78 6.77
CA ALA A 165 -13.51 9.88 5.48
C ALA A 165 -14.82 9.07 5.42
N ALA A 166 -14.90 7.95 6.14
CA ALA A 166 -16.12 7.15 6.25
C ALA A 166 -17.15 7.84 7.15
N THR A 167 -16.73 8.50 8.24
CA THR A 167 -17.59 9.31 9.10
C THR A 167 -18.20 10.48 8.34
N ASP A 168 -17.42 11.18 7.50
CA ASP A 168 -17.92 12.24 6.63
C ASP A 168 -19.00 11.74 5.65
N LYS A 169 -18.86 10.50 5.15
CA LYS A 169 -19.88 9.86 4.30
C LYS A 169 -21.16 9.57 5.09
N LEU A 170 -21.04 9.09 6.33
CA LEU A 170 -22.20 8.89 7.21
C LEU A 170 -22.91 10.21 7.52
N GLU A 171 -22.16 11.28 7.77
CA GLU A 171 -22.73 12.61 7.99
C GLU A 171 -23.53 13.10 6.78
N LYS A 172 -22.98 12.96 5.57
CA LYS A 172 -23.68 13.29 4.33
C LYS A 172 -24.94 12.45 4.14
N ALA A 173 -24.89 11.16 4.47
CA ALA A 173 -26.05 10.27 4.39
C ALA A 173 -27.16 10.72 5.36
N VAL A 174 -26.83 11.01 6.63
CA VAL A 174 -27.79 11.52 7.62
C VAL A 174 -28.34 12.88 7.22
N ALA A 175 -27.49 13.78 6.70
CA ALA A 175 -27.89 15.10 6.24
C ALA A 175 -28.87 15.02 5.06
N SER A 176 -28.58 14.16 4.08
CA SER A 176 -29.47 13.90 2.93
C SER A 176 -30.82 13.37 3.41
N ALA A 177 -30.81 12.36 4.28
CA ALA A 177 -32.02 11.74 4.80
C ALA A 177 -32.86 12.75 5.63
N THR A 178 -32.22 13.66 6.37
CA THR A 178 -32.94 14.71 7.14
C THR A 178 -33.43 15.86 6.26
N ALA A 179 -32.75 16.16 5.15
CA ALA A 179 -33.17 17.23 4.23
C ALA A 179 -34.54 16.93 3.61
N GLN A 180 -34.85 15.66 3.35
CA GLN A 180 -36.16 15.22 2.84
C GLN A 180 -37.30 15.59 3.80
N ILE A 181 -37.11 15.41 5.10
CA ILE A 181 -38.10 15.80 6.13
C ILE A 181 -38.32 17.32 6.08
N LYS A 182 -37.24 18.09 5.93
CA LYS A 182 -37.32 19.56 5.87
C LYS A 182 -38.17 20.03 4.68
N ASN A 183 -38.04 19.40 3.51
CA ASN A 183 -38.86 19.73 2.33
C ASN A 183 -40.35 19.44 2.57
N ALA A 184 -40.68 18.38 3.32
CA ALA A 184 -42.06 17.99 3.61
C ALA A 184 -42.78 18.93 4.61
N ARG A 185 -42.07 19.72 5.44
CA ARG A 185 -42.65 20.55 6.52
C ARG A 185 -43.68 21.59 6.05
N GLY A 186 -43.56 22.09 4.83
CA GLY A 186 -44.49 23.10 4.30
C GLY A 186 -45.86 22.55 3.90
N ILE A 187 -45.95 21.24 3.61
CA ILE A 187 -47.12 20.63 2.98
C ILE A 187 -48.33 20.55 3.92
N PRO A 188 -48.22 20.06 5.17
CA PRO A 188 -49.36 20.04 6.09
C PRO A 188 -49.98 21.42 6.29
N THR A 189 -49.14 22.45 6.45
CA THR A 189 -49.59 23.83 6.63
C THR A 189 -50.35 24.33 5.40
N ALA A 190 -49.86 24.05 4.19
CA ALA A 190 -50.54 24.41 2.95
C ALA A 190 -51.88 23.66 2.77
N MET A 191 -51.92 22.38 3.11
CA MET A 191 -53.14 21.55 3.07
C MET A 191 -54.19 22.07 4.05
N SER A 192 -53.82 22.32 5.31
CA SER A 192 -54.73 22.88 6.32
C SER A 192 -55.23 24.28 5.95
N ALA A 193 -54.38 25.14 5.36
CA ALA A 193 -54.81 26.46 4.90
C ALA A 193 -55.86 26.37 3.78
N LYS A 194 -55.66 25.48 2.80
CA LYS A 194 -56.63 25.24 1.72
C LYS A 194 -57.91 24.57 2.25
N ALA A 195 -57.79 23.63 3.20
CA ALA A 195 -58.91 22.99 3.86
C ALA A 195 -59.81 24.00 4.60
N ALA A 196 -59.21 24.92 5.37
CA ALA A 196 -59.93 26.00 6.03
C ALA A 196 -60.65 26.91 5.02
N GLY A 197 -59.97 27.24 3.91
CA GLY A 197 -60.57 28.01 2.82
C GLY A 197 -61.75 27.30 2.14
N PHE A 198 -61.72 25.97 2.00
CA PHE A 198 -62.84 25.19 1.48
C PHE A 198 -63.99 25.08 2.48
N SER A 199 -63.71 24.92 3.77
CA SER A 199 -64.73 24.90 4.83
C SER A 199 -65.47 26.24 4.93
N VAL A 200 -64.77 27.37 4.85
CA VAL A 200 -65.39 28.72 4.82
C VAL A 200 -66.22 28.91 3.55
N ARG A 201 -65.73 28.47 2.39
CA ARG A 201 -66.50 28.52 1.13
C ARG A 201 -67.75 27.64 1.19
N GLY A 202 -67.64 26.44 1.76
CA GLY A 202 -68.76 25.49 1.92
C GLY A 202 -69.84 26.02 2.86
N THR A 203 -69.47 26.58 4.01
CA THR A 203 -70.41 27.20 4.96
C THR A 203 -71.08 28.45 4.40
N SER A 204 -70.34 29.30 3.68
CA SER A 204 -70.90 30.47 2.97
C SER A 204 -71.88 30.06 1.87
N GLU A 205 -71.61 28.94 1.19
CA GLU A 205 -72.49 28.39 0.17
C GLU A 205 -73.78 27.83 0.80
N ALA A 206 -73.66 27.02 1.86
CA ALA A 206 -74.80 26.43 2.55
C ALA A 206 -75.74 27.48 3.18
N SER A 207 -75.17 28.54 3.78
CA SER A 207 -75.92 29.57 4.51
C SER A 207 -76.53 30.66 3.62
N GLY A 208 -75.89 30.98 2.49
CA GLY A 208 -76.21 32.18 1.71
C GLY A 208 -76.21 32.02 0.20
N GLY A 209 -75.76 30.87 -0.34
CA GLY A 209 -75.48 30.74 -1.78
C GLY A 209 -74.35 31.68 -2.22
N GLY A 210 -73.29 31.79 -1.43
CA GLY A 210 -72.19 32.74 -1.67
C GLY A 210 -71.58 32.69 -3.07
N ALA A 211 -71.53 31.53 -3.72
CA ALA A 211 -71.06 31.38 -5.09
C ALA A 211 -72.20 31.26 -6.12
N THR A 212 -73.37 30.76 -5.70
CA THR A 212 -74.42 30.26 -6.61
C THR A 212 -75.69 31.09 -6.58
N GLY A 213 -75.85 31.93 -5.56
CA GLY A 213 -77.02 32.76 -5.30
C GLY A 213 -78.21 31.99 -4.70
N ALA A 214 -78.09 30.67 -4.50
CA ALA A 214 -79.15 29.82 -3.94
C ALA A 214 -78.73 29.26 -2.58
N ARG A 215 -79.58 29.42 -1.57
CA ARG A 215 -79.34 28.84 -0.22
C ARG A 215 -79.60 27.35 -0.21
N GLY A 216 -78.76 26.60 0.50
CA GLY A 216 -78.97 25.17 0.79
C GLY A 216 -77.69 24.32 0.71
N THR A 217 -77.71 23.15 1.35
CA THR A 217 -76.66 22.13 1.25
C THR A 217 -76.74 21.40 -0.08
N GLY A 218 -76.24 22.04 -1.13
CA GLY A 218 -76.17 21.49 -2.48
C GLY A 218 -74.91 20.64 -2.73
N PRO A 219 -74.77 20.06 -3.93
CA PRO A 219 -73.61 19.26 -4.31
C PRO A 219 -72.26 20.01 -4.18
N LEU A 220 -72.26 21.34 -4.36
CA LEU A 220 -71.07 22.17 -4.21
C LEU A 220 -70.61 22.27 -2.74
N SER A 221 -71.53 22.51 -1.79
CA SER A 221 -71.15 22.60 -0.37
C SER A 221 -70.64 21.25 0.15
N GLN A 222 -71.28 20.15 -0.26
CA GLN A 222 -70.83 18.79 0.08
C GLN A 222 -69.45 18.46 -0.52
N SER A 223 -69.18 18.88 -1.76
CA SER A 223 -67.86 18.69 -2.39
C SER A 223 -66.76 19.49 -1.68
N LEU A 224 -67.07 20.74 -1.27
CA LEU A 224 -66.15 21.60 -0.52
C LEU A 224 -65.88 21.06 0.89
N GLU A 225 -66.90 20.58 1.59
CA GLU A 225 -66.74 19.94 2.91
C GLU A 225 -65.95 18.63 2.80
N GLY A 226 -66.23 17.80 1.79
CA GLY A 226 -65.47 16.57 1.53
C GLY A 226 -64.00 16.85 1.22
N ALA A 227 -63.72 17.85 0.37
CA ALA A 227 -62.35 18.27 0.07
C ALA A 227 -61.64 18.82 1.32
N ALA A 228 -62.32 19.62 2.14
CA ALA A 228 -61.77 20.12 3.40
C ALA A 228 -61.45 18.98 4.37
N ALA A 229 -62.33 17.98 4.50
CA ALA A 229 -62.11 16.81 5.36
C ALA A 229 -60.89 16.00 4.91
N VAL A 230 -60.78 15.69 3.61
CA VAL A 230 -59.64 14.93 3.05
C VAL A 230 -58.32 15.67 3.27
N LEU A 231 -58.28 16.99 3.03
CA LEU A 231 -57.08 17.79 3.25
C LEU A 231 -56.68 17.93 4.73
N ASN A 232 -57.65 18.00 5.64
CA ASN A 232 -57.37 18.03 7.08
C ASN A 232 -56.82 16.69 7.57
N THR A 233 -57.46 15.57 7.20
CA THR A 233 -56.97 14.23 7.58
C THR A 233 -55.57 13.99 7.02
N GLY A 234 -55.33 14.28 5.74
CA GLY A 234 -54.00 14.12 5.14
C GLY A 234 -52.94 15.04 5.77
N SER A 235 -53.32 16.26 6.18
CA SER A 235 -52.43 17.18 6.90
C SER A 235 -52.03 16.62 8.27
N GLU A 236 -52.98 16.11 9.05
CA GLU A 236 -52.73 15.52 10.37
C GLU A 236 -51.85 14.28 10.28
N GLU A 237 -52.15 13.40 9.32
CA GLU A 237 -51.33 12.22 9.04
C GLU A 237 -49.89 12.64 8.70
N ILE A 238 -49.69 13.46 7.66
CA ILE A 238 -48.34 13.87 7.23
C ILE A 238 -47.60 14.57 8.38
N ARG A 239 -48.27 15.40 9.18
CA ARG A 239 -47.68 16.05 10.36
C ARG A 239 -47.19 15.03 11.39
N GLY A 240 -48.01 14.03 11.72
CA GLY A 240 -47.62 12.95 12.63
C GLY A 240 -46.43 12.12 12.10
N ALA A 241 -46.33 11.89 10.79
CA ALA A 241 -45.13 11.26 10.22
C ALA A 241 -43.90 12.14 10.29
N ILE A 242 -44.03 13.45 10.06
CA ILE A 242 -42.91 14.40 10.19
C ILE A 242 -42.39 14.42 11.63
N GLU A 243 -43.28 14.44 12.63
CA GLU A 243 -42.89 14.41 14.05
C GLU A 243 -42.13 13.12 14.41
N LYS A 244 -42.60 11.97 13.93
CA LYS A 244 -41.88 10.69 14.09
C LYS A 244 -40.53 10.70 13.39
N ALA A 245 -40.45 11.24 12.18
CA ALA A 245 -39.22 11.33 11.41
C ALA A 245 -38.21 12.29 12.07
N ASP A 246 -38.67 13.41 12.63
CA ASP A 246 -37.83 14.36 13.38
C ASP A 246 -37.24 13.71 14.65
N ALA A 247 -38.02 12.91 15.37
CA ALA A 247 -37.53 12.15 16.52
C ALA A 247 -36.43 11.15 16.11
N GLU A 248 -36.61 10.46 14.98
CA GLU A 248 -35.60 9.52 14.46
C GLU A 248 -34.35 10.24 13.93
N ALA A 249 -34.51 11.39 13.27
CA ALA A 249 -33.41 12.25 12.85
C ALA A 249 -32.54 12.71 14.03
N LEU A 250 -33.16 13.01 15.19
CA LEU A 250 -32.43 13.37 16.40
C LEU A 250 -31.62 12.19 16.95
N LYS A 251 -32.17 10.97 16.94
CA LYS A 251 -31.43 9.75 17.31
C LYS A 251 -30.24 9.50 16.37
N MET A 252 -30.45 9.62 15.06
CA MET A 252 -29.39 9.47 14.07
C MET A 252 -28.24 10.46 14.28
N ARG A 253 -28.56 11.74 14.53
CA ARG A 253 -27.55 12.78 14.82
C ARG A 253 -26.78 12.49 16.11
N THR A 254 -27.48 12.05 17.15
CA THR A 254 -26.86 11.67 18.42
C THR A 254 -25.91 10.49 18.21
N LYS A 255 -26.35 9.47 17.48
CA LYS A 255 -25.52 8.32 17.13
C LYS A 255 -24.30 8.69 16.29
N LEU A 256 -24.46 9.57 15.31
CA LEU A 256 -23.35 10.08 14.51
C LEU A 256 -22.32 10.84 15.37
N ALA A 257 -22.78 11.64 16.33
CA ALA A 257 -21.90 12.31 17.27
C ALA A 257 -21.14 11.31 18.15
N GLU A 258 -21.80 10.27 18.66
CA GLU A 258 -21.14 9.17 19.40
C GLU A 258 -20.05 8.50 18.57
N ILE A 259 -20.34 8.18 17.29
CA ILE A 259 -19.37 7.58 16.36
C ILE A 259 -18.19 8.52 16.16
N SER A 260 -18.44 9.80 15.88
CA SER A 260 -17.39 10.81 15.65
C SER A 260 -16.49 10.99 16.87
N VAL A 261 -17.07 11.04 18.07
CA VAL A 261 -16.29 11.10 19.32
C VAL A 261 -15.45 9.85 19.50
N ALA A 262 -16.00 8.66 19.26
CA ALA A 262 -15.27 7.41 19.40
C ALA A 262 -14.12 7.26 18.39
N VAL A 263 -14.33 7.65 17.13
CA VAL A 263 -13.29 7.62 16.08
C VAL A 263 -12.15 8.59 16.39
N ASN A 264 -12.46 9.76 16.95
CA ASN A 264 -11.48 10.79 17.29
C ASN A 264 -10.85 10.62 18.68
N ASN A 265 -11.35 9.68 19.50
CA ASN A 265 -10.83 9.46 20.85
C ASN A 265 -9.44 8.84 20.82
N ARG A 266 -8.41 9.66 21.07
CA ARG A 266 -7.00 9.24 21.01
C ARG A 266 -6.60 8.23 22.08
N ASP A 267 -7.37 8.08 23.14
CA ASP A 267 -7.09 7.18 24.25
C ASP A 267 -7.44 5.71 23.93
N LEU A 268 -8.34 5.49 22.96
CA LEU A 268 -8.72 4.15 22.51
C LEU A 268 -7.71 3.58 21.51
N LYS A 269 -7.53 2.26 21.52
CA LYS A 269 -6.75 1.57 20.49
C LYS A 269 -7.48 1.64 19.15
N MET A 270 -6.72 1.69 18.06
CA MET A 270 -7.29 1.84 16.73
C MET A 270 -8.31 0.74 16.37
N SER A 271 -8.06 -0.50 16.77
CA SER A 271 -8.98 -1.63 16.58
C SER A 271 -10.31 -1.46 17.34
N GLU A 272 -10.28 -0.82 18.51
CA GLU A 272 -11.49 -0.53 19.30
C GLU A 272 -12.30 0.57 18.64
N ARG A 273 -11.65 1.63 18.14
CA ARG A 273 -12.31 2.71 17.39
C ARG A 273 -12.99 2.19 16.14
N GLU A 274 -12.31 1.33 15.39
CA GLU A 274 -12.88 0.67 14.22
C GLU A 274 -14.10 -0.20 14.61
N GLY A 275 -14.00 -0.98 15.68
CA GLY A 275 -15.12 -1.80 16.16
C GLY A 275 -16.34 -0.96 16.53
N VAL A 276 -16.15 0.16 17.23
CA VAL A 276 -17.23 1.10 17.56
C VAL A 276 -17.80 1.74 16.31
N PHE A 277 -16.96 2.14 15.35
CA PHE A 277 -17.39 2.69 14.06
C PHE A 277 -18.25 1.70 13.29
N VAL A 278 -17.79 0.45 13.09
CA VAL A 278 -18.51 -0.57 12.32
C VAL A 278 -19.88 -0.86 12.95
N LYS A 279 -19.91 -1.03 14.28
CA LYS A 279 -21.17 -1.25 15.01
C LYS A 279 -22.11 -0.05 14.89
N GLY A 280 -21.62 1.15 15.18
CA GLY A 280 -22.41 2.37 15.13
C GLY A 280 -22.92 2.69 13.72
N ALA A 281 -22.10 2.45 12.69
CA ALA A 281 -22.48 2.66 11.30
C ALA A 281 -23.53 1.65 10.82
N SER A 282 -23.47 0.40 11.29
CA SER A 282 -24.52 -0.60 11.05
C SER A 282 -25.85 -0.18 11.71
N GLU A 283 -25.81 0.27 12.97
CA GLU A 283 -26.98 0.80 13.67
C GLU A 283 -27.55 2.02 12.93
N LEU A 284 -26.70 2.95 12.50
CA LEU A 284 -27.11 4.15 11.76
C LEU A 284 -27.72 3.80 10.40
N ARG A 285 -27.17 2.81 9.70
CA ARG A 285 -27.77 2.28 8.47
C ARG A 285 -29.16 1.72 8.72
N SER A 286 -29.33 0.97 9.80
CA SER A 286 -30.65 0.44 10.18
C SER A 286 -31.63 1.57 10.49
N MET A 287 -31.19 2.64 11.16
CA MET A 287 -32.03 3.82 11.43
C MET A 287 -32.39 4.59 10.15
N ILE A 288 -31.45 4.80 9.23
CA ILE A 288 -31.71 5.43 7.92
C ILE A 288 -32.69 4.58 7.11
N GLY A 289 -32.48 3.26 7.08
CA GLY A 289 -33.40 2.33 6.42
C GLY A 289 -34.78 2.33 7.06
N ALA A 290 -34.85 2.36 8.40
CA ALA A 290 -36.10 2.48 9.13
C ALA A 290 -36.78 3.82 8.87
N MET A 291 -36.05 4.93 8.72
CA MET A 291 -36.66 6.23 8.40
C MET A 291 -37.20 6.29 6.97
N ASN A 292 -36.48 5.71 6.00
CA ASN A 292 -36.95 5.62 4.61
C ASN A 292 -38.16 4.69 4.49
N SER A 293 -38.23 3.64 5.30
CA SER A 293 -39.39 2.72 5.34
C SER A 293 -40.50 3.19 6.28
N ALA A 294 -40.20 4.06 7.26
CA ALA A 294 -41.15 4.65 8.20
C ALA A 294 -41.99 5.72 7.50
N GLY A 295 -42.87 5.27 6.62
CA GLY A 295 -44.20 5.82 6.44
C GLY A 295 -44.33 7.17 5.78
N LEU A 296 -43.31 8.04 5.72
CA LEU A 296 -43.50 9.37 5.11
C LEU A 296 -43.86 9.25 3.63
N GLY A 297 -43.08 8.49 2.86
CA GLY A 297 -43.38 8.26 1.44
C GLY A 297 -44.72 7.55 1.23
N GLU A 298 -45.05 6.57 2.06
CA GLU A 298 -46.30 5.82 1.95
C GLU A 298 -47.53 6.63 2.35
N MET A 299 -47.43 7.44 3.40
CA MET A 299 -48.53 8.30 3.82
C MET A 299 -48.72 9.49 2.87
N VAL A 300 -47.65 10.01 2.28
CA VAL A 300 -47.76 11.02 1.21
C VAL A 300 -48.44 10.41 -0.02
N ARG A 301 -48.15 9.15 -0.38
CA ARG A 301 -48.88 8.41 -1.42
C ARG A 301 -50.35 8.18 -1.08
N SER A 302 -50.64 7.74 0.14
CA SER A 302 -52.01 7.55 0.64
C SER A 302 -52.80 8.87 0.59
N SER A 303 -52.21 9.96 1.08
CA SER A 303 -52.78 11.30 1.03
C SER A 303 -53.00 11.78 -0.41
N LEU A 304 -52.06 11.52 -1.32
CA LEU A 304 -52.22 11.81 -2.75
C LEU A 304 -53.40 11.05 -3.35
N ALA A 305 -53.49 9.74 -3.11
CA ALA A 305 -54.58 8.91 -3.61
C ALA A 305 -55.94 9.37 -3.08
N ALA A 306 -56.01 9.79 -1.81
CA ALA A 306 -57.22 10.36 -1.22
C ALA A 306 -57.62 11.69 -1.89
N VAL A 307 -56.65 12.58 -2.14
CA VAL A 307 -56.88 13.86 -2.84
C VAL A 307 -57.34 13.63 -4.28
N GLU A 308 -56.71 12.70 -5.02
CA GLU A 308 -57.08 12.36 -6.39
C GLU A 308 -58.46 11.70 -6.48
N SER A 309 -58.79 10.84 -5.51
CA SER A 309 -60.12 10.24 -5.38
C SER A 309 -61.18 11.31 -5.11
N ALA A 310 -60.91 12.25 -4.20
CA ALA A 310 -61.81 13.37 -3.91
C ALA A 310 -62.05 14.26 -5.14
N VAL A 311 -61.00 14.52 -5.93
CA VAL A 311 -61.10 15.25 -7.21
C VAL A 311 -61.98 14.52 -8.22
N SER A 312 -61.82 13.19 -8.32
CA SER A 312 -62.56 12.35 -9.27
C SER A 312 -64.03 12.18 -8.89
N ALA A 313 -64.36 12.28 -7.60
CA ALA A 313 -65.73 12.21 -7.09
C ALA A 313 -66.53 13.51 -7.25
N MET A 314 -65.89 14.63 -7.60
CA MET A 314 -66.59 15.91 -7.79
C MET A 314 -67.50 15.87 -9.02
N PRO A 315 -68.72 16.44 -8.98
CA PRO A 315 -69.64 16.45 -10.12
C PRO A 315 -69.00 17.08 -11.37
N THR A 316 -69.08 16.36 -12.50
CA THR A 316 -68.57 16.79 -13.81
C THR A 316 -69.68 17.20 -14.78
N ASP A 317 -70.92 16.84 -14.47
CA ASP A 317 -72.06 17.00 -15.38
C ASP A 317 -72.77 18.33 -15.14
N GLY A 318 -72.49 19.32 -16.00
CA GLY A 318 -73.09 20.65 -16.00
C GLY A 318 -74.60 20.68 -16.28
N SER A 319 -75.20 19.54 -16.61
CA SER A 319 -76.65 19.42 -16.86
C SER A 319 -77.51 19.53 -15.59
N LYS A 320 -76.91 19.46 -14.38
CA LYS A 320 -77.61 19.48 -13.07
C LYS A 320 -77.20 20.63 -12.15
N VAL A 321 -76.34 21.53 -12.59
CA VAL A 321 -75.70 22.58 -11.77
C VAL A 321 -75.57 23.86 -12.61
N GLY A 322 -75.92 25.02 -12.06
CA GLY A 322 -75.87 26.29 -12.80
C GLY A 322 -74.44 26.70 -13.17
N ALA A 323 -74.24 27.51 -14.22
CA ALA A 323 -72.91 27.88 -14.72
C ALA A 323 -71.92 28.41 -13.65
N ARG A 324 -72.44 29.08 -12.60
CA ARG A 324 -71.63 29.54 -11.45
C ARG A 324 -71.18 28.41 -10.51
N GLN A 325 -72.00 27.38 -10.35
CA GLN A 325 -71.63 26.16 -9.61
C GLN A 325 -70.53 25.41 -10.34
N THR A 326 -70.65 25.26 -11.66
CA THR A 326 -69.63 24.62 -12.48
C THR A 326 -68.29 25.34 -12.36
N ALA A 327 -68.26 26.67 -12.47
CA ALA A 327 -67.04 27.45 -12.32
C ALA A 327 -66.39 27.31 -10.92
N ALA A 328 -67.20 27.26 -9.84
CA ALA A 328 -66.69 27.07 -8.48
C ALA A 328 -66.13 25.64 -8.24
N ILE A 329 -66.79 24.62 -8.81
CA ILE A 329 -66.31 23.23 -8.78
C ILE A 329 -64.99 23.13 -9.56
N ASP A 330 -64.90 23.74 -10.75
CA ASP A 330 -63.69 23.74 -11.56
C ASP A 330 -62.52 24.42 -10.85
N GLN A 331 -62.75 25.54 -10.17
CA GLN A 331 -61.73 26.21 -9.36
C GLN A 331 -61.25 25.32 -8.19
N THR A 332 -62.19 24.63 -7.52
CA THR A 332 -61.87 23.69 -6.43
C THR A 332 -61.05 22.51 -6.96
N ARG A 333 -61.39 22.02 -8.16
CA ARG A 333 -60.66 20.97 -8.86
C ARG A 333 -59.23 21.40 -9.19
N GLN A 334 -59.04 22.64 -9.66
CA GLN A 334 -57.71 23.22 -9.91
C GLN A 334 -56.89 23.37 -8.62
N ASP A 335 -57.49 23.89 -7.55
CA ASP A 335 -56.84 24.01 -6.24
C ASP A 335 -56.36 22.65 -5.71
N MET A 336 -57.19 21.61 -5.82
CA MET A 336 -56.85 20.24 -5.40
C MET A 336 -55.79 19.60 -6.32
N ALA A 337 -55.85 19.86 -7.63
CA ALA A 337 -54.83 19.42 -8.58
C ALA A 337 -53.46 20.06 -8.29
N GLU A 338 -53.42 21.32 -7.85
CA GLU A 338 -52.19 21.99 -7.42
C GLU A 338 -51.57 21.28 -6.19
N ILE A 339 -52.39 20.91 -5.20
CA ILE A 339 -51.93 20.16 -4.02
C ILE A 339 -51.45 18.77 -4.43
N ALA A 340 -52.21 18.05 -5.26
CA ALA A 340 -51.81 16.75 -5.78
C ALA A 340 -50.48 16.84 -6.54
N GLY A 341 -50.28 17.90 -7.32
CA GLY A 341 -49.00 18.20 -7.99
C GLY A 341 -47.84 18.32 -6.99
N LYS A 342 -48.00 19.09 -5.91
CA LYS A 342 -46.98 19.24 -4.86
C LYS A 342 -46.68 17.93 -4.14
N LEU A 343 -47.71 17.12 -3.86
CA LEU A 343 -47.55 15.79 -3.26
C LEU A 343 -46.80 14.83 -4.20
N ARG A 344 -47.09 14.85 -5.51
CA ARG A 344 -46.34 14.07 -6.51
C ARG A 344 -44.87 14.48 -6.57
N THR A 345 -44.58 15.78 -6.63
CA THR A 345 -43.19 16.27 -6.60
C THR A 345 -42.46 15.81 -5.33
N LEU A 346 -43.13 15.82 -4.18
CA LEU A 346 -42.54 15.30 -2.94
C LEU A 346 -42.30 13.78 -3.01
N ILE A 347 -43.22 12.99 -3.57
CA ILE A 347 -43.04 11.55 -3.76
C ILE A 347 -41.86 11.27 -4.69
N ASP A 348 -41.71 12.05 -5.77
CA ASP A 348 -40.59 11.95 -6.70
C ASP A 348 -39.27 12.31 -6.01
N GLU A 349 -39.25 13.36 -5.17
CA GLU A 349 -38.07 13.70 -4.34
C GLU A 349 -37.74 12.61 -3.31
N LEU A 350 -38.75 12.01 -2.68
CA LEU A 350 -38.60 10.94 -1.69
C LEU A 350 -38.18 9.60 -2.31
N SER A 351 -38.58 9.34 -3.56
CA SER A 351 -38.25 8.10 -4.29
C SER A 351 -36.96 8.21 -5.11
N GLY A 352 -36.62 9.41 -5.59
CA GLY A 352 -35.38 9.70 -6.30
C GLY A 352 -34.16 9.86 -5.38
N ALA A 353 -34.38 9.97 -4.06
CA ALA A 353 -33.33 9.81 -3.10
C ALA A 353 -32.84 8.36 -3.13
N GLU A 354 -31.71 8.12 -3.82
CA GLU A 354 -30.99 6.85 -3.80
C GLU A 354 -31.00 6.30 -2.37
N ALA A 355 -31.60 5.12 -2.21
CA ALA A 355 -31.67 4.42 -0.94
C ALA A 355 -30.26 3.97 -0.54
N VAL A 356 -29.44 4.92 -0.07
CA VAL A 356 -27.99 4.84 0.19
C VAL A 356 -27.42 3.50 -0.26
N SER A 357 -27.37 3.31 -1.59
CA SER A 357 -27.10 2.01 -2.18
C SER A 357 -25.60 1.84 -2.26
N GLY A 358 -25.04 1.49 -1.11
CA GLY A 358 -23.65 1.14 -0.94
C GLY A 358 -23.47 0.42 0.38
N SER A 359 -22.48 -0.45 0.46
CA SER A 359 -21.97 -0.85 1.77
C SER A 359 -21.35 0.40 2.42
N LEU A 360 -22.10 1.10 3.27
CA LEU A 360 -21.59 2.24 4.07
C LEU A 360 -20.41 1.82 4.96
N VAL A 361 -20.23 0.51 5.15
CA VAL A 361 -19.23 -0.12 6.00
C VAL A 361 -18.65 -1.30 5.23
N GLU A 362 -17.74 -1.04 4.31
CA GLU A 362 -16.89 -2.12 3.78
C GLU A 362 -15.75 -2.36 4.77
N SER A 363 -15.61 -3.60 5.24
CA SER A 363 -14.42 -4.02 5.97
C SER A 363 -13.25 -4.09 4.99
N VAL A 364 -12.63 -2.95 4.73
CA VAL A 364 -11.49 -2.85 3.81
C VAL A 364 -10.24 -3.38 4.50
N SER A 365 -9.48 -4.23 3.81
CA SER A 365 -8.21 -4.76 4.31
C SER A 365 -7.22 -3.61 4.59
N LEU A 366 -6.32 -3.78 5.56
CA LEU A 366 -5.35 -2.74 5.90
C LEU A 366 -4.46 -2.39 4.70
N SER A 367 -4.05 -3.40 3.93
CA SER A 367 -3.22 -3.24 2.74
C SER A 367 -3.92 -2.41 1.68
N GLU A 368 -5.22 -2.61 1.49
CA GLU A 368 -6.02 -1.80 0.57
C GLU A 368 -6.25 -0.37 1.09
N VAL A 369 -6.49 -0.18 2.39
CA VAL A 369 -6.56 1.16 3.00
C VAL A 369 -5.26 1.93 2.77
N VAL A 370 -4.11 1.31 3.07
CA VAL A 370 -2.80 1.91 2.86
C VAL A 370 -2.56 2.18 1.36
N TRP A 371 -2.96 1.26 0.48
CA TRP A 371 -2.86 1.46 -0.96
C TRP A 371 -3.68 2.65 -1.46
N ASN A 372 -4.89 2.83 -0.92
CA ASN A 372 -5.76 3.94 -1.25
C ASN A 372 -5.17 5.27 -0.78
N PHE A 373 -4.56 5.32 0.40
CA PHE A 373 -3.96 6.55 0.96
C PHE A 373 -2.45 6.72 0.68
N LYS A 374 -1.81 5.82 -0.09
CA LYS A 374 -0.34 5.82 -0.33
C LYS A 374 0.22 7.16 -0.79
N HIS A 375 -0.56 7.91 -1.56
CA HIS A 375 -0.17 9.20 -2.12
C HIS A 375 0.02 10.29 -1.05
N LYS A 376 -0.58 10.12 0.14
CA LYS A 376 -0.41 11.02 1.29
C LYS A 376 0.83 10.70 2.12
N PHE A 377 1.41 9.50 1.95
CA PHE A 377 2.55 9.01 2.70
C PHE A 377 3.83 8.85 1.86
N LYS A 378 3.99 9.65 0.79
CA LYS A 378 5.20 9.63 -0.06
C LYS A 378 6.51 9.70 0.74
N PRO A 379 6.66 10.55 1.78
CA PRO A 379 7.90 10.59 2.56
C PRO A 379 8.19 9.28 3.30
N ALA A 380 7.17 8.65 3.89
CA ALA A 380 7.32 7.38 4.60
C ALA A 380 7.65 6.24 3.63
N LEU A 381 7.03 6.22 2.45
CA LEU A 381 7.35 5.25 1.39
C LEU A 381 8.79 5.43 0.90
N ALA A 382 9.22 6.66 0.66
CA ALA A 382 10.59 6.97 0.24
C ALA A 382 11.61 6.56 1.30
N LEU A 383 11.30 6.77 2.58
CA LEU A 383 12.14 6.34 3.70
C LEU A 383 12.23 4.81 3.79
N ALA A 384 11.12 4.09 3.67
CA ALA A 384 11.09 2.62 3.68
C ALA A 384 11.95 2.05 2.53
N ILE A 385 11.76 2.57 1.32
CA ILE A 385 12.58 2.20 0.15
C ILE A 385 14.05 2.58 0.37
N GLY A 386 14.32 3.75 0.97
CA GLY A 386 15.67 4.25 1.22
C GLY A 386 16.48 3.37 2.18
N ILE A 387 15.84 2.87 3.25
CA ILE A 387 16.45 1.93 4.20
C ILE A 387 16.86 0.64 3.47
N ASP A 388 15.96 0.09 2.67
CA ASP A 388 16.22 -1.15 1.96
C ASP A 388 17.23 -0.97 0.81
N LEU A 389 17.23 0.19 0.14
CA LEU A 389 18.23 0.52 -0.89
C LEU A 389 19.65 0.59 -0.33
N PHE A 390 19.84 0.99 0.94
CA PHE A 390 21.17 1.01 1.55
C PHE A 390 21.82 -0.39 1.54
N ALA A 391 21.04 -1.43 1.80
CA ALA A 391 21.48 -2.81 1.74
C ALA A 391 21.87 -3.23 0.31
N VAL A 392 21.11 -2.78 -0.70
CA VAL A 392 21.42 -3.01 -2.12
C VAL A 392 22.70 -2.29 -2.54
N TRP A 393 22.89 -1.04 -2.12
CA TRP A 393 24.10 -0.26 -2.42
C TRP A 393 25.34 -0.93 -1.84
N ALA A 394 25.29 -1.38 -0.58
CA ALA A 394 26.39 -2.12 0.03
C ALA A 394 26.76 -3.39 -0.75
N LEU A 395 25.77 -4.11 -1.28
CA LEU A 395 25.98 -5.28 -2.14
C LEU A 395 26.60 -4.91 -3.49
N ILE A 396 26.13 -3.84 -4.14
CA ILE A 396 26.72 -3.37 -5.40
C ILE A 396 28.20 -3.05 -5.20
N PHE A 397 28.56 -2.32 -4.12
CA PHE A 397 29.97 -2.03 -3.81
C PHE A 397 30.78 -3.30 -3.55
N LEU A 398 30.21 -4.28 -2.83
CA LEU A 398 30.86 -5.58 -2.60
C LEU A 398 31.09 -6.34 -3.92
N GLY A 399 30.11 -6.33 -4.82
CA GLY A 399 30.20 -7.00 -6.13
C GLY A 399 31.21 -6.34 -7.06
N LEU A 400 31.26 -5.01 -7.09
CA LEU A 400 32.26 -4.26 -7.87
C LEU A 400 33.68 -4.54 -7.36
N HIS A 401 33.89 -4.50 -6.04
CA HIS A 401 35.18 -4.83 -5.44
C HIS A 401 35.59 -6.29 -5.70
N GLY A 402 34.65 -7.23 -5.54
CA GLY A 402 34.88 -8.64 -5.86
C GLY A 402 35.24 -8.84 -7.34
N LEU A 403 34.54 -8.18 -8.26
CA LEU A 403 34.80 -8.29 -9.70
C LEU A 403 36.19 -7.79 -10.07
N GLU A 404 36.63 -6.67 -9.48
CA GLU A 404 37.99 -6.19 -9.66
C GLU A 404 39.02 -7.19 -9.18
N GLU A 405 38.78 -7.81 -8.02
CA GLU A 405 39.69 -8.79 -7.46
C GLU A 405 39.78 -10.06 -8.32
N VAL A 406 38.64 -10.57 -8.81
CA VAL A 406 38.59 -11.71 -9.74
C VAL A 406 39.30 -11.36 -11.05
N LYS A 407 39.03 -10.20 -11.66
CA LYS A 407 39.75 -9.75 -12.86
C LYS A 407 41.26 -9.65 -12.64
N ARG A 408 41.70 -9.20 -11.45
CA ARG A 408 43.13 -9.15 -11.10
C ARG A 408 43.72 -10.55 -10.93
N ARG A 409 42.98 -11.51 -10.37
CA ARG A 409 43.41 -12.92 -10.25
C ARG A 409 43.52 -13.58 -11.62
N GLU A 410 42.50 -13.46 -12.47
CA GLU A 410 42.54 -13.97 -13.85
C GLU A 410 43.73 -13.40 -14.64
N LYS A 411 43.99 -12.09 -14.55
CA LYS A 411 45.17 -11.46 -15.19
C LYS A 411 46.50 -12.01 -14.66
N ARG A 412 46.58 -12.32 -13.36
CA ARG A 412 47.78 -12.93 -12.76
C ARG A 412 47.97 -14.35 -13.24
N GLU A 413 46.90 -15.14 -13.28
CA GLU A 413 46.94 -16.52 -13.77
C GLU A 413 47.28 -16.58 -15.26
N ALA A 414 46.71 -15.69 -16.08
CA ALA A 414 47.05 -15.58 -17.50
C ALA A 414 48.53 -15.20 -17.70
N ARG A 415 49.06 -14.29 -16.87
CA ARG A 415 50.49 -13.94 -16.90
C ARG A 415 51.38 -15.11 -16.48
N VAL A 416 51.01 -15.86 -15.44
CA VAL A 416 51.77 -17.04 -14.99
C VAL A 416 51.72 -18.15 -16.05
N ARG A 417 50.56 -18.40 -16.67
CA ARG A 417 50.47 -19.35 -17.79
C ARG A 417 51.31 -18.92 -18.97
N GLY A 418 51.25 -17.64 -19.36
CA GLY A 418 52.10 -17.12 -20.44
C GLY A 418 53.59 -17.24 -20.13
N LEU A 419 54.00 -17.07 -18.88
CA LEU A 419 55.39 -17.28 -18.46
C LEU A 419 55.79 -18.76 -18.49
N LEU A 420 54.92 -19.68 -18.07
CA LEU A 420 55.17 -21.12 -18.14
C LEU A 420 55.20 -21.63 -19.59
N GLU A 421 54.32 -21.12 -20.45
CA GLU A 421 54.35 -21.42 -21.88
C GLU A 421 55.61 -20.87 -22.54
N LEU A 422 56.09 -19.68 -22.14
CA LEU A 422 57.35 -19.12 -22.61
C LEU A 422 58.54 -19.97 -22.15
N ASP A 423 58.54 -20.44 -20.90
CA ASP A 423 59.59 -21.30 -20.33
C ASP A 423 59.60 -22.69 -21.01
N ASP A 424 58.43 -23.25 -21.34
CA ASP A 424 58.30 -24.49 -22.11
C ASP A 424 58.80 -24.32 -23.56
N VAL A 425 58.52 -23.17 -24.19
CA VAL A 425 58.99 -22.87 -25.55
C VAL A 425 60.50 -22.65 -25.56
N VAL A 426 61.03 -21.82 -24.66
CA VAL A 426 62.46 -21.55 -24.54
C VAL A 426 63.22 -22.81 -24.12
N GLY A 427 62.66 -23.61 -23.21
CA GLY A 427 63.21 -24.92 -22.83
C GLY A 427 63.28 -25.89 -24.01
N LYS A 428 62.24 -25.95 -24.86
CA LYS A 428 62.27 -26.74 -26.11
C LYS A 428 63.24 -26.20 -27.15
N GLU A 429 63.42 -24.89 -27.23
CA GLU A 429 64.33 -24.24 -28.17
C GLU A 429 65.80 -24.41 -27.76
N LEU A 430 66.10 -24.39 -26.45
CA LEU A 430 67.42 -24.67 -25.88
C LEU A 430 67.78 -26.16 -25.93
N LEU A 431 66.80 -27.06 -25.85
CA LEU A 431 66.97 -28.51 -26.03
C LEU A 431 66.93 -28.96 -27.49
N ASN A 432 66.79 -28.02 -28.43
CA ASN A 432 66.78 -28.33 -29.86
C ASN A 432 68.19 -28.76 -30.31
N PRO A 433 68.38 -29.98 -30.86
CA PRO A 433 69.71 -30.52 -31.21
C PRO A 433 70.49 -29.64 -32.20
N ASP A 434 69.82 -28.86 -33.03
CA ASP A 434 70.46 -27.92 -33.97
C ASP A 434 71.13 -26.71 -33.28
N VAL A 435 70.63 -26.31 -32.10
CA VAL A 435 71.21 -25.22 -31.30
C VAL A 435 72.36 -25.75 -30.44
N LEU A 436 72.19 -26.94 -29.84
CA LEU A 436 73.25 -27.64 -29.12
C LEU A 436 74.44 -28.01 -30.04
N GLY A 437 74.17 -28.35 -31.31
CA GLY A 437 75.21 -28.59 -32.32
C GLY A 437 76.02 -27.36 -32.72
N LYS A 438 75.47 -26.14 -32.55
CA LYS A 438 76.19 -24.88 -32.80
C LYS A 438 77.04 -24.41 -31.62
N ILE A 439 76.74 -24.86 -30.40
CA ILE A 439 77.49 -24.51 -29.19
C ILE A 439 78.67 -25.49 -28.96
N ALA A 440 78.63 -26.68 -29.56
CA ALA A 440 79.78 -27.60 -29.60
C ALA A 440 80.87 -27.10 -30.57
N LEU A 441 81.81 -26.31 -30.05
CA LEU A 441 82.99 -25.82 -30.77
C LEU A 441 83.87 -26.96 -31.33
N PRO A 442 84.45 -26.80 -32.54
CA PRO A 442 85.44 -27.72 -33.06
C PRO A 442 86.83 -27.40 -32.50
N VAL A 443 87.42 -28.35 -31.77
CA VAL A 443 88.84 -28.35 -31.41
C VAL A 443 89.57 -29.37 -32.28
N ALA A 444 90.28 -28.91 -33.32
CA ALA A 444 91.49 -29.55 -33.86
C ALA A 444 92.11 -28.69 -34.97
N GLY A 445 93.31 -28.14 -34.76
CA GLY A 445 94.02 -27.42 -35.82
C GLY A 445 95.32 -26.69 -35.45
N LYS A 446 96.38 -27.45 -35.15
CA LYS A 446 97.83 -27.20 -35.37
C LYS A 446 98.48 -25.81 -35.13
N VAL A 447 99.27 -25.80 -34.05
CA VAL A 447 100.65 -25.29 -33.85
C VAL A 447 101.38 -24.63 -35.03
N ALA A 448 101.90 -23.40 -34.80
CA ALA A 448 103.19 -22.91 -35.29
C ALA A 448 103.79 -21.87 -34.30
N VAL A 449 105.12 -21.86 -34.22
CA VAL A 449 105.97 -21.36 -33.12
C VAL A 449 106.73 -20.07 -33.49
N ALA A 450 106.61 -19.04 -32.63
CA ALA A 450 107.60 -18.00 -32.19
C ALA A 450 108.27 -17.04 -33.21
N PRO A 451 109.02 -15.98 -32.80
CA PRO A 451 109.30 -15.44 -31.44
C PRO A 451 109.31 -13.89 -31.28
N ALA A 452 109.64 -13.47 -30.06
CA ALA A 452 110.43 -12.28 -29.68
C ALA A 452 109.76 -10.90 -29.48
N GLY A 453 109.34 -10.68 -28.23
CA GLY A 453 109.83 -9.63 -27.34
C GLY A 453 110.19 -8.24 -27.89
N LYS A 454 109.47 -7.22 -27.41
CA LYS A 454 110.05 -5.90 -27.14
C LYS A 454 109.44 -5.26 -25.88
N LYS A 455 110.33 -5.00 -24.93
CA LYS A 455 110.16 -4.14 -23.75
C LYS A 455 109.50 -2.81 -24.11
N ARG A 456 108.66 -2.28 -23.21
CA ARG A 456 108.61 -0.83 -22.96
C ARG A 456 108.39 -0.56 -21.48
N GLU A 457 109.39 0.11 -20.92
CA GLU A 457 109.42 0.69 -19.58
C GLU A 457 108.42 1.84 -19.43
N ARG A 458 108.14 2.12 -18.16
CA ARG A 458 107.35 3.24 -17.63
C ARG A 458 108.01 4.59 -17.91
N ALA A 459 107.18 5.60 -18.17
CA ALA A 459 107.19 6.89 -17.49
C ALA A 459 105.76 7.44 -17.53
#